data_AF-A0A1G7J7J5-F1
#
_entry.id   AF-A0A1G7J7J5-F1
#
_cell.length_a   1.000
_cell.length_b   1.000
_cell.length_c   1.000
_cell.angle_alpha   90.00
_cell.angle_beta   90.00
_cell.angle_gamma   90.00
#
_symmetry.space_group_name_H-M   'P 1'
#
loop_
_entity.id
_entity.type
_entity.pdbx_description
1 polymer ?
#
loop_
_entity_poly.entity_id
_entity_poly.type
_entity_poly.pdbx_seq_one_letter_code
_entity_poly.pdbx_strand_id
1 'polypeptide(L)' 'MLWISAGKNGISDATFYKWRSKFGGMQVSDAKRLRQLEDENARQKRLVGEQALDIVVLKDVLSKNF' A
#
# COMPACT_ATOMS: atom_id res chain seq x y z
N MET A 1 -36.57 -12.88 12.91
CA MET A 1 -35.25 -13.56 12.89
C MET A 1 -34.67 -13.33 11.48
N LEU A 2 -33.63 -12.55 11.19
CA LEU A 2 -32.68 -11.68 11.90
C LEU A 2 -32.20 -10.63 10.87
N TRP A 3 -32.90 -9.49 10.73
CA TRP A 3 -32.46 -8.37 9.86
C TRP A 3 -32.40 -7.02 10.60
N ILE A 4 -32.62 -7.00 11.91
CA ILE A 4 -32.73 -5.76 12.71
C ILE A 4 -31.36 -5.32 13.28
N SER A 5 -30.25 -5.44 12.54
CA SER A 5 -28.96 -4.88 13.04
C SER A 5 -28.09 -4.12 12.05
N ALA A 6 -28.45 -4.03 10.77
CA ALA A 6 -27.69 -3.26 9.79
C ALA A 6 -27.64 -1.74 10.09
N GLY A 7 -28.60 -1.23 10.87
CA GLY A 7 -28.71 0.19 11.21
C GLY A 7 -27.93 0.67 12.45
N LYS A 8 -26.93 -0.05 12.95
CA LYS A 8 -26.20 0.38 14.17
C LYS A 8 -24.89 1.14 13.94
N ASN A 9 -24.34 1.15 12.72
CA ASN A 9 -23.16 1.95 12.38
C ASN A 9 -23.45 2.60 11.02
N GLY A 10 -23.33 3.93 10.90
CA GLY A 10 -23.84 4.77 9.80
C GLY A 10 -23.24 4.54 8.41
N ILE A 11 -23.20 3.30 7.94
CA ILE A 11 -22.72 2.87 6.64
C ILE A 11 -23.93 2.35 5.86
N SER A 12 -24.15 2.88 4.65
CA SER A 12 -25.27 2.44 3.80
C SER A 12 -25.08 0.98 3.33
N ASP A 13 -26.19 0.27 3.11
CA ASP A 13 -26.16 -1.11 2.57
C ASP A 13 -25.39 -1.19 1.25
N ALA A 14 -25.54 -0.19 0.37
CA ALA A 14 -24.79 -0.11 -0.88
C ALA A 14 -23.27 -0.05 -0.65
N THR A 15 -22.83 0.70 0.37
CA THR A 15 -21.41 0.75 0.77
C THR A 15 -20.96 -0.61 1.32
N PHE A 16 -21.77 -1.27 2.14
CA PHE A 16 -21.46 -2.58 2.69
C PHE A 16 -21.31 -3.65 1.60
N TYR A 17 -22.26 -3.75 0.67
CA TYR A 17 -22.20 -4.70 -0.44
C TYR A 17 -21.03 -4.42 -1.39
N LYS A 18 -20.69 -3.15 -1.62
CA LYS A 18 -19.51 -2.76 -2.41
C LYS A 18 -18.20 -3.25 -1.77
N TRP A 19 -18.09 -3.11 -0.44
CA TRP A 19 -16.93 -3.60 0.30
C TRP A 19 -16.88 -5.12 0.34
N ARG A 20 -18.02 -5.79 0.52
CA ARG A 20 -18.12 -7.25 0.48
C ARG A 20 -17.80 -7.82 -0.90
N SER A 21 -18.21 -7.18 -1.98
CA SER A 21 -17.83 -7.59 -3.34
C SER A 21 -16.32 -7.42 -3.59
N LYS A 22 -15.73 -6.34 -3.10
CA LYS A 22 -14.31 -6.03 -3.32
C LYS A 22 -13.36 -6.82 -2.43
N PHE A 23 -13.75 -7.11 -1.19
CA PHE A 23 -12.87 -7.69 -0.18
C PHE A 23 -13.44 -8.93 0.51
N GLY A 24 -14.70 -9.31 0.27
CA GLY A 24 -15.37 -10.39 1.00
C GLY A 24 -14.87 -11.80 0.70
N GLY A 25 -14.03 -11.97 -0.33
CA GLY A 25 -13.27 -13.20 -0.59
C GLY A 25 -11.79 -13.14 -0.17
N MET A 26 -11.31 -11.99 0.30
CA MET A 26 -9.93 -11.81 0.73
C MET A 26 -9.80 -12.29 2.18
N GLN A 27 -8.93 -13.26 2.44
CA GLN A 27 -8.66 -13.66 3.82
C GLN A 27 -7.90 -12.53 4.54
N VAL A 28 -8.11 -12.39 5.85
CA VAL A 28 -7.38 -11.40 6.67
C VAL A 28 -5.87 -11.57 6.55
N SER A 29 -5.40 -12.81 6.34
CA SER A 29 -4.00 -13.13 6.03
C SER A 29 -3.51 -12.51 4.72
N ASP A 30 -4.34 -12.51 3.68
CA ASP A 30 -4.00 -11.98 2.36
C ASP A 30 -3.93 -10.45 2.39
N ALA A 31 -4.88 -9.81 3.08
CA ALA A 31 -4.87 -8.37 3.30
C ALA A 31 -3.62 -7.93 4.10
N LYS A 32 -3.24 -8.70 5.13
CA LYS A 32 -2.02 -8.44 5.91
C LYS A 32 -0.76 -8.59 5.07
N ARG A 33 -0.69 -9.64 4.24
CA ARG A 33 0.43 -9.86 3.32
C ARG A 33 0.55 -8.76 2.28
N LEU A 34 -0.58 -8.31 1.71
CA LEU A 34 -0.61 -7.23 0.74
C LEU A 34 -0.04 -5.94 1.33
N ARG A 35 -0.46 -5.56 2.54
CA ARG A 35 0.06 -4.38 3.23
C ARG A 35 1.57 -4.47 3.50
N GLN A 36 2.05 -5.64 3.93
CA GLN A 36 3.49 -5.85 4.14
C GLN A 36 4.29 -5.69 2.84
N LEU A 37 3.75 -6.18 1.72
CA LEU A 37 4.38 -6.02 0.41
C LEU A 37 4.38 -4.56 -0.06
N GLU A 38 3.29 -3.82 0.19
CA GLU A 38 3.21 -2.39 -0.10
C GLU A 38 4.24 -1.58 0.70
N ASP A 39 4.35 -1.85 2.00
CA ASP A 39 5.31 -1.18 2.89
C ASP A 39 6.77 -1.47 2.46
N GLU A 40 7.07 -2.72 2.11
CA GLU A 40 8.40 -3.11 1.64
C GLU A 40 8.72 -2.50 0.27
N ASN A 41 7.76 -2.47 -0.66
CA ASN A 41 7.94 -1.82 -1.96
C ASN A 41 8.23 -0.31 -1.82
N ALA A 42 7.51 0.35 -0.90
CA ALA A 42 7.76 1.76 -0.59
C ALA A 42 9.18 1.99 -0.04
N ARG A 43 9.63 1.13 0.88
CA ARG A 43 11.01 1.20 1.41
C ARG A 43 12.04 0.98 0.30
N GLN A 44 11.85 -0.02 -0.55
CA GLN A 44 12.76 -0.33 -1.65
C GLN A 44 12.88 0.81 -2.66
N LYS A 45 11.75 1.41 -3.06
CA LYS A 45 11.76 2.57 -3.95
C LYS A 45 12.54 3.75 -3.39
N ARG A 46 12.40 4.00 -2.08
CA ARG A 46 13.15 5.05 -1.40
C ARG A 46 14.66 4.77 -1.45
N LEU A 47 15.08 3.57 -1.06
CA LEU A 47 16.50 3.19 -1.07
C LEU A 47 17.12 3.28 -2.47
N VAL A 48 16.43 2.79 -3.49
CA VAL A 48 16.89 2.87 -4.88
C VAL A 48 17.00 4.32 -5.34
N GLY A 49 16.04 5.18 -4.95
CA GLY A 49 16.09 6.60 -5.25
C GLY A 49 17.28 7.30 -4.59
N GLU A 50 17.53 7.04 -3.31
CA GLU A 50 18.69 7.56 -2.57
C GLU A 50 20.02 7.11 -3.21
N GLN A 51 20.15 5.81 -3.53
CA GLN A 51 21.32 5.28 -4.21
C GLN A 51 21.53 5.88 -5.60
N ALA A 52 20.45 6.09 -6.38
CA ALA A 52 20.55 6.71 -7.68
C ALA A 52 21.07 8.16 -7.58
N LEU A 53 20.62 8.92 -6.57
CA LEU A 53 21.12 10.26 -6.30
C LEU A 53 22.61 10.23 -5.92
N ASP A 54 23.02 9.34 -5.03
CA ASP A 54 24.44 9.19 -4.65
C ASP A 54 25.32 8.87 -5.86
N ILE A 55 24.88 7.97 -6.74
CA ILE A 55 25.59 7.64 -7.97
C ILE A 55 25.75 8.88 -8.88
N VAL A 56 24.70 9.69 -9.01
CA VAL A 56 24.74 10.92 -9.82
C VAL A 56 25.75 11.90 -9.23
N VAL A 57 25.70 12.12 -7.91
CA VAL A 57 26.64 13.01 -7.21
C VAL A 57 28.07 12.52 -7.35
N LEU A 58 28.33 11.24 -7.14
CA LEU A 58 29.68 10.67 -7.28
C LEU A 58 30.22 10.81 -8.70
N LYS A 59 29.38 10.61 -9.73
CA LYS A 59 29.77 10.82 -11.12
C LYS A 59 30.08 12.28 -11.43
N ASP A 60 29.27 13.21 -10.93
CA ASP A 60 29.49 14.66 -11.11
C ASP A 60 30.82 15.09 -10.46
N VAL A 61 31.08 14.66 -9.23
CA VAL A 61 32.35 14.94 -8.52
C VAL A 61 33.54 14.37 -9.27
N LEU A 62 33.47 13.12 -9.74
CA LEU A 62 34.56 12.51 -10.52
C LEU A 62 34.80 13.24 -11.85
N SER A 63 33.74 13.74 -12.50
CA SER A 63 33.86 14.47 -13.77
C SER A 63 34.49 15.85 -13.65
N LYS A 64 34.53 16.44 -12.45
CA LYS A 64 35.10 17.77 -12.16
C LYS A 64 36.57 17.74 -11.73
N ASN A 65 37.12 16.55 -11.47
CA ASN A 65 38.51 16.35 -11.02
C ASN A 65 39.49 16.09 -12.17
N PHE A 66 39.05 16.20 -13.42
CA PHE A 66 39.83 16.13 -14.66
C PHE A 66 39.50 17.33 -15.54
#